data_AF-A0A1N7P7K3-F1
#
_entry.id   AF-A0A1N7P7K3-F1
#
_cell.length_a   1.000
_cell.length_b   1.000
_cell.length_c   1.000
_cell.angle_alpha   90.00
_cell.angle_beta   90.00
_cell.angle_gamma   90.00
#
_symmetry.space_group_name_H-M   'P 1'
#
loop_
_entity.id
_entity.type
_entity.pdbx_description
1 polymer ?
#
loop_
_entity_poly.entity_id
_entity_poly.type
_entity_poly.pdbx_seq_one_letter_code
_entity_poly.pdbx_strand_id
1 'polypeptide(L)'
;MQKKLIILCLAFTFYALQLKAQDTKKEAERIKTKMEAFTSKTGTITKFTDKYLPKLNTTYGSAETRVRMVKSGSLTGYFYQIVKESKYSGTTASIEYNDLIEVIKAIKVLKADAIKDAIENSDYLENKFVTTDGFQVGYFISNGATKWYLTLEKYGSDNTLFIDTGDIIETAFSEAKTKIDDIKTQLSF
;
A
#
# COMPACT_ATOMS: atom_id res chain seq x y z
N MET A 1 -4.03 -30.06 54.34
CA MET A 1 -3.24 -29.96 53.09
C MET A 1 -4.06 -29.58 51.86
N GLN A 2 -5.28 -30.11 51.68
CA GLN A 2 -6.10 -29.90 50.47
C GLN A 2 -6.42 -28.42 50.14
N LYS A 3 -6.67 -27.55 51.14
CA LYS A 3 -6.93 -26.11 50.90
C LYS A 3 -5.74 -25.35 50.29
N LYS A 4 -4.50 -25.72 50.66
CA LYS A 4 -3.28 -25.11 50.09
C LYS A 4 -3.05 -25.55 48.64
N LEU A 5 -3.44 -26.77 48.30
CA LEU A 5 -3.35 -27.31 46.94
C LEU A 5 -4.34 -26.62 45.99
N ILE A 6 -5.57 -26.36 46.45
CA ILE A 6 -6.60 -25.66 45.67
C ILE A 6 -6.18 -24.21 45.35
N ILE A 7 -5.59 -23.50 46.31
CA ILE A 7 -5.09 -22.12 46.11
C ILE A 7 -3.94 -22.10 45.09
N LEU A 8 -3.06 -23.12 45.11
CA LEU A 8 -1.96 -23.23 44.16
C LEU A 8 -2.47 -23.51 42.72
N CYS A 9 -3.49 -24.36 42.56
CA CYS A 9 -4.12 -24.61 41.26
C CYS A 9 -4.82 -23.35 40.70
N LEU A 10 -5.50 -22.58 41.54
CA LEU A 10 -6.15 -21.31 41.15
C LEU A 10 -5.14 -20.25 40.70
N ALA A 11 -4.01 -20.13 41.39
CA ALA A 11 -2.93 -19.22 41.00
C ALA A 11 -2.30 -19.59 39.65
N PHE A 12 -2.17 -20.89 39.36
CA PHE A 12 -1.63 -21.38 38.09
C PHE A 12 -2.58 -21.11 36.90
N THR A 13 -3.89 -21.24 37.11
CA THR A 13 -4.89 -20.91 36.07
C THR A 13 -4.95 -19.40 35.77
N PHE A 14 -4.75 -18.53 36.76
CA PHE A 14 -4.68 -17.08 36.52
C PHE A 14 -3.42 -16.66 35.75
N TYR A 15 -2.30 -17.35 35.96
CA TYR A 15 -1.05 -17.10 35.22
C TYR A 15 -1.16 -17.53 33.74
N ALA A 16 -1.83 -18.65 33.47
CA ALA A 16 -2.08 -19.12 32.09
C ALA A 16 -3.00 -18.18 31.29
N LEU A 17 -3.94 -17.49 31.94
CA LEU A 17 -4.80 -16.48 31.30
C LEU A 17 -4.04 -15.20 30.93
N GLN A 18 -3.03 -14.81 31.71
CA GLN A 18 -2.17 -13.65 31.41
C GLN A 18 -1.30 -13.88 30.18
N LEU A 19 -0.83 -15.12 29.95
CA LEU A 19 -0.05 -15.47 28.75
C LEU A 19 -0.89 -15.38 27.47
N LYS A 20 -2.16 -15.78 27.51
CA LYS A 20 -3.07 -15.65 26.35
C LYS A 20 -3.49 -14.21 26.03
N ALA A 21 -3.41 -13.29 26.99
CA ALA A 21 -3.65 -11.87 26.76
C ALA A 21 -2.46 -11.15 26.08
N GLN A 22 -1.28 -11.77 26.04
CA GLN A 22 -0.11 -11.22 25.35
C GLN A 22 -0.12 -11.55 23.85
N ASP A 23 -0.80 -12.63 23.44
CA ASP A 23 -0.93 -13.00 22.02
C ASP A 23 -1.84 -12.05 21.24
N THR A 24 -2.87 -11.45 21.87
CA THR A 24 -3.73 -10.44 21.23
C THR A 24 -3.04 -9.08 21.00
N LYS A 25 -1.85 -8.86 21.57
CA LYS A 25 -1.04 -7.66 21.27
C LYS A 25 -0.24 -7.77 19.97
N LYS A 26 -0.03 -8.97 19.41
CA LYS A 26 0.68 -9.11 18.13
C LYS A 26 -0.15 -8.75 16.90
N GLU A 27 -1.47 -8.71 17.02
CA GLU A 27 -2.36 -8.16 15.98
C GLU A 27 -2.33 -6.62 15.93
N ALA A 28 -1.77 -5.97 16.96
CA ALA A 28 -1.85 -4.52 17.17
C ALA A 28 -0.77 -3.68 16.44
N GLU A 29 0.11 -4.28 15.62
CA GLU A 29 1.10 -3.54 14.84
C GLU A 29 1.00 -3.77 13.32
N ARG A 30 -0.21 -4.03 12.79
CA ARG A 30 -0.43 -3.74 11.37
C ARG A 30 -0.33 -2.22 11.21
N ILE A 31 0.76 -1.76 10.61
CA ILE A 31 0.95 -0.34 10.26
C ILE A 31 -0.30 0.07 9.47
N LYS A 32 -1.10 0.96 10.06
CA LYS A 32 -2.28 1.49 9.39
C LYS A 32 -1.83 2.26 8.17
N THR A 33 -2.52 2.07 7.05
CA THR A 33 -2.31 2.91 5.88
C THR A 33 -2.69 4.36 6.20
N LYS A 34 -2.14 5.32 5.46
CA LYS A 34 -2.54 6.73 5.65
C LYS A 34 -4.05 6.94 5.45
N MET A 35 -4.67 6.16 4.56
CA MET A 35 -6.12 6.19 4.34
C MET A 35 -6.91 5.63 5.52
N GLU A 36 -6.49 4.50 6.11
CA GLU A 36 -7.10 3.95 7.33
C GLU A 36 -6.97 4.92 8.52
N ALA A 37 -5.79 5.51 8.69
CA ALA A 37 -5.56 6.53 9.70
C ALA A 37 -6.47 7.75 9.49
N PHE A 38 -6.66 8.19 8.25
CA PHE A 38 -7.53 9.32 7.90
C PHE A 38 -9.02 9.04 8.18
N THR A 39 -9.48 7.81 7.92
CA THR A 39 -10.89 7.41 8.01
C THR A 39 -11.33 6.89 9.37
N SER A 40 -10.40 6.51 10.26
CA SER A 40 -10.72 5.87 11.55
C SER A 40 -11.12 6.84 12.67
N LYS A 41 -11.47 8.09 12.36
CA LYS A 41 -11.89 9.09 13.36
C LYS A 41 -13.30 8.80 13.87
N THR A 42 -13.39 8.37 15.12
CA THR A 42 -14.67 8.08 15.80
C THR A 42 -15.56 9.32 15.87
N GLY A 43 -16.87 9.13 15.68
CA GLY A 43 -17.85 10.22 15.75
C GLY A 43 -17.86 11.17 14.54
N THR A 44 -17.11 10.86 13.47
CA THR A 44 -17.12 11.65 12.23
C THR A 44 -17.82 10.90 11.11
N ILE A 45 -18.65 11.60 10.33
CA ILE A 45 -19.21 11.07 9.09
C ILE A 45 -18.11 11.10 8.02
N THR A 46 -17.86 9.95 7.40
CA THR A 46 -16.90 9.81 6.30
C THR A 46 -17.63 9.64 4.98
N LYS A 47 -17.26 10.44 3.97
CA LYS A 47 -17.76 10.33 2.59
C LYS A 47 -16.60 9.98 1.65
N PHE A 48 -16.79 8.93 0.86
CA PHE A 48 -15.90 8.57 -0.23
C PHE A 48 -16.46 9.08 -1.56
N THR A 49 -15.61 9.63 -2.42
CA THR A 49 -15.99 10.04 -3.78
C THR A 49 -14.90 9.61 -4.74
N ASP A 50 -15.27 8.76 -5.69
CA ASP A 50 -14.33 8.15 -6.63
C ASP A 50 -14.40 8.83 -8.00
N LYS A 51 -13.24 9.03 -8.60
CA LYS A 51 -13.07 9.45 -9.99
C LYS A 51 -12.17 8.42 -10.67
N TYR A 52 -12.78 7.55 -11.47
CA TYR A 52 -12.05 6.52 -12.20
C TYR A 52 -11.09 7.13 -13.21
N LEU A 53 -9.96 6.45 -13.39
CA LEU A 53 -8.91 6.75 -14.34
C LEU A 53 -8.77 5.56 -15.31
N PRO A 54 -8.00 5.70 -16.40
CA PRO A 54 -7.64 4.55 -17.23
C PRO A 54 -7.10 3.39 -16.39
N LYS A 55 -7.41 2.16 -16.82
CA LYS A 55 -6.86 0.97 -16.15
C LYS A 55 -5.34 0.94 -16.31
N LEU A 56 -4.65 0.51 -15.27
CA LEU A 56 -3.21 0.28 -15.33
C LEU A 56 -2.96 -1.05 -16.03
N ASN A 57 -2.34 -0.99 -17.21
CA ASN A 57 -1.95 -2.19 -17.94
C ASN A 57 -0.83 -2.91 -17.18
N THR A 58 -0.98 -4.22 -17.02
CA THR A 58 -0.02 -5.08 -16.35
C THR A 58 0.35 -6.24 -17.28
N THR A 59 1.50 -6.87 -17.04
CA THR A 59 1.99 -7.98 -17.86
C THR A 59 0.97 -9.13 -17.96
N TYR A 60 0.13 -9.31 -16.93
CA TYR A 60 -0.84 -10.40 -16.83
C TYR A 60 -2.30 -9.93 -16.87
N GLY A 61 -2.57 -8.68 -17.27
CA GLY A 61 -3.93 -8.15 -17.36
C GLY A 61 -4.00 -6.64 -17.16
N SER A 62 -4.90 -6.22 -16.27
CA SER A 62 -5.03 -4.81 -15.90
C SER A 62 -5.51 -4.65 -14.46
N ALA A 63 -5.14 -3.54 -13.82
CA ALA A 63 -5.64 -3.15 -12.51
C ALA A 63 -6.56 -1.92 -12.66
N GLU A 64 -7.64 -1.86 -11.89
CA GLU A 64 -8.48 -0.67 -11.86
C GLU A 64 -7.78 0.44 -11.12
N THR A 65 -7.94 1.67 -11.61
CA THR A 65 -7.35 2.83 -10.93
C THR A 65 -8.35 3.97 -10.80
N ARG A 66 -8.21 4.72 -9.70
CA ARG A 66 -9.07 5.86 -9.41
C ARG A 66 -8.40 6.85 -8.48
N VAL A 67 -8.82 8.09 -8.55
CA VAL A 67 -8.64 9.04 -7.46
C VAL A 67 -9.82 8.91 -6.51
N ARG A 68 -9.53 8.60 -5.24
CA ARG A 68 -10.50 8.59 -4.16
C ARG A 68 -10.32 9.82 -3.29
N MET A 69 -11.37 10.61 -3.19
CA MET A 69 -11.48 11.71 -2.25
C MET A 69 -12.21 11.23 -1.00
N VAL A 70 -11.67 11.58 0.16
CA VAL A 70 -12.23 11.20 1.47
C VAL A 70 -12.53 12.46 2.25
N LYS A 71 -13.81 12.74 2.52
CA LYS A 71 -14.19 13.77 3.48
C LYS A 71 -14.47 13.12 4.83
N SER A 72 -13.78 13.55 5.90
CA SER A 72 -14.02 13.08 7.27
C SER A 72 -14.19 14.30 8.19
N GLY A 73 -15.43 14.60 8.56
CA GLY A 73 -15.75 15.90 9.17
C GLY A 73 -15.42 17.06 8.21
N SER A 74 -14.63 18.04 8.66
CA SER A 74 -14.18 19.17 7.84
C SER A 74 -12.93 18.88 6.99
N LEU A 75 -12.28 17.73 7.18
CA LEU A 75 -11.03 17.40 6.49
C LEU A 75 -11.32 16.70 5.18
N THR A 76 -10.53 17.01 4.15
CA THR A 76 -10.55 16.31 2.86
C THR A 76 -9.17 15.74 2.56
N GLY A 77 -9.11 14.43 2.31
CA GLY A 77 -7.92 13.71 1.86
C GLY A 77 -8.09 13.22 0.42
N TYR A 78 -6.96 13.07 -0.28
CA TYR A 78 -6.92 12.62 -1.67
C TYR A 78 -5.95 11.45 -1.79
N PHE A 79 -6.42 10.37 -2.40
CA PHE A 79 -5.66 9.12 -2.52
C PHE A 79 -5.76 8.61 -3.95
N TYR A 80 -4.62 8.22 -4.52
CA TYR A 80 -4.61 7.40 -5.72
C TYR A 80 -4.75 5.93 -5.32
N GLN A 81 -5.73 5.24 -5.90
CA GLN A 81 -5.97 3.83 -5.63
C GLN A 81 -5.70 2.98 -6.86
N ILE A 82 -5.03 1.85 -6.61
CA ILE A 82 -4.82 0.77 -7.57
C ILE A 82 -5.45 -0.47 -6.98
N VAL A 83 -6.45 -1.01 -7.67
CA VAL A 83 -7.21 -2.17 -7.24
C VAL A 83 -6.84 -3.35 -8.13
N LYS A 84 -6.26 -4.38 -7.51
CA LYS A 84 -6.08 -5.69 -8.13
C LYS A 84 -7.21 -6.58 -7.64
N GLU A 85 -8.14 -6.91 -8.53
CA GLU A 85 -9.15 -7.91 -8.23
C GLU A 85 -8.56 -9.31 -8.30
N SER A 86 -8.94 -10.18 -7.38
CA SER A 86 -8.72 -11.62 -7.50
C SER A 86 -10.04 -12.35 -7.30
N LYS A 87 -10.07 -13.64 -7.65
CA LYS A 87 -11.26 -14.49 -7.52
C LYS A 87 -11.82 -14.55 -6.09
N TYR A 88 -11.00 -14.31 -5.07
CA TYR A 88 -11.38 -14.49 -3.65
C TYR A 88 -11.20 -13.23 -2.79
N SER A 89 -10.29 -12.32 -3.16
CA SER A 89 -10.07 -11.06 -2.44
C SER A 89 -9.37 -10.00 -3.29
N GLY A 90 -9.89 -8.77 -3.34
CA GLY A 90 -9.21 -7.65 -3.97
C GLY A 90 -8.14 -7.05 -3.05
N THR A 91 -6.97 -6.70 -3.60
CA THR A 91 -5.97 -5.89 -2.89
C THR A 91 -6.01 -4.47 -3.41
N THR A 92 -5.96 -3.47 -2.51
CA THR A 92 -6.04 -2.05 -2.90
C THR A 92 -4.90 -1.25 -2.28
N ALA A 93 -3.98 -0.77 -3.10
CA ALA A 93 -3.07 0.29 -2.67
C ALA A 93 -3.85 1.60 -2.54
N SER A 94 -3.57 2.39 -1.50
CA SER A 94 -4.14 3.72 -1.30
C SER A 94 -3.04 4.73 -1.00
N ILE A 95 -2.52 5.36 -2.05
CA ILE A 95 -1.35 6.24 -1.99
C ILE A 95 -1.82 7.66 -1.73
N GLU A 96 -1.43 8.24 -0.60
CA GLU A 96 -1.76 9.64 -0.26
C GLU A 96 -1.10 10.60 -1.25
N TYR A 97 -1.72 11.75 -1.51
CA TYR A 97 -1.27 12.71 -2.52
C TYR A 97 0.20 13.14 -2.39
N ASN A 98 0.74 13.39 -1.19
CA ASN A 98 2.15 13.73 -1.05
C ASN A 98 3.05 12.52 -1.27
N ASP A 99 2.65 11.33 -0.83
CA ASP A 99 3.38 10.10 -1.15
C ASP A 99 3.38 9.82 -2.66
N LEU A 100 2.29 10.12 -3.36
CA LEU A 100 2.21 10.00 -4.81
C LEU A 100 3.26 10.87 -5.50
N ILE A 101 3.50 12.09 -5.01
CA ILE A 101 4.54 13.00 -5.53
C ILE A 101 5.94 12.39 -5.31
N GLU A 102 6.20 11.85 -4.12
CA GLU A 102 7.49 11.23 -3.83
C GLU A 102 7.71 9.94 -4.64
N VAL A 103 6.66 9.15 -4.85
CA VAL A 103 6.71 7.96 -5.71
C VAL A 103 7.02 8.35 -7.16
N ILE A 104 6.42 9.42 -7.71
CA ILE A 104 6.72 9.90 -9.06
C ILE A 104 8.20 10.32 -9.18
N LYS A 105 8.76 11.00 -8.17
CA LYS A 105 10.19 11.34 -8.14
C LYS A 105 11.06 10.09 -8.11
N ALA A 106 10.69 9.12 -7.27
CA ALA A 106 11.41 7.85 -7.15
C ALA A 106 11.40 7.06 -8.46
N ILE A 107 10.28 7.00 -9.19
CA ILE A 107 10.17 6.33 -10.49
C ILE A 107 11.19 6.91 -11.49
N LYS A 108 11.38 8.23 -11.51
CA LYS A 108 12.37 8.87 -12.40
C LYS A 108 13.80 8.44 -12.08
N VAL A 109 14.14 8.34 -10.79
CA VAL A 109 15.45 7.85 -10.34
C VAL A 109 15.62 6.37 -10.71
N LEU A 110 14.63 5.54 -10.36
CA LEU A 110 14.64 4.09 -10.66
C LEU A 110 14.77 3.81 -12.16
N LYS A 111 14.13 4.61 -13.03
CA LYS A 111 14.26 4.44 -14.48
C LYS A 111 15.68 4.71 -14.96
N ALA A 112 16.33 5.73 -14.42
CA ALA A 112 17.71 6.05 -14.77
C ALA A 112 18.67 4.96 -14.26
N ASP A 113 18.42 4.41 -13.08
CA ASP A 113 19.24 3.35 -12.52
C ASP A 113 19.01 2.01 -13.23
N ALA A 114 17.78 1.68 -13.62
CA ALA A 114 17.47 0.46 -14.38
C ALA A 114 18.25 0.34 -15.69
N ILE A 115 18.56 1.47 -16.35
CA ILE A 115 19.36 1.50 -17.57
C ILE A 115 20.83 1.17 -17.27
N LYS A 116 21.36 1.68 -16.15
CA LYS A 116 22.75 1.42 -15.73
C LYS A 116 22.91 0.00 -15.22
N ASP A 117 21.94 -0.48 -14.45
CA ASP A 117 22.03 -1.79 -13.82
C ASP A 117 21.85 -2.91 -14.84
N ALA A 118 21.15 -2.66 -15.96
CA ALA A 118 20.96 -3.64 -17.03
C ALA A 118 22.27 -4.12 -17.69
N ILE A 119 23.37 -3.38 -17.52
CA ILE A 119 24.70 -3.75 -18.02
C ILE A 119 25.60 -4.35 -16.92
N GLU A 120 25.19 -4.30 -15.65
CA GLU A 120 25.87 -5.01 -14.58
C GLU A 120 25.50 -6.49 -14.69
N ASN A 121 26.45 -7.34 -15.05
CA ASN A 121 26.27 -8.78 -15.28
C ASN A 121 26.02 -9.56 -13.98
N SER A 122 24.93 -9.20 -13.29
CA SER A 122 24.49 -9.76 -12.01
C SER A 122 23.45 -10.86 -12.26
N ASP A 123 23.53 -11.95 -11.49
CA ASP A 123 22.53 -13.02 -11.53
C ASP A 123 21.14 -12.52 -11.11
N TYR A 124 21.13 -11.57 -10.17
CA TYR A 124 19.95 -10.86 -9.71
C TYR A 124 20.31 -9.48 -9.17
N LEU A 125 19.49 -8.49 -9.48
CA LEU A 125 19.53 -7.16 -8.89
C LEU A 125 18.10 -6.67 -8.69
N GLU A 126 17.80 -6.01 -7.57
CA GLU A 126 16.50 -5.39 -7.31
C GLU A 126 16.69 -4.02 -6.69
N ASN A 127 16.05 -3.01 -7.28
CA ASN A 127 15.95 -1.67 -6.73
C ASN A 127 14.48 -1.28 -6.56
N LYS A 128 14.17 -0.69 -5.40
CA LYS A 128 12.80 -0.28 -5.06
C LYS A 128 12.74 0.94 -4.18
N PHE A 129 11.61 1.64 -4.30
CA PHE A 129 11.17 2.66 -3.38
C PHE A 129 9.97 2.14 -2.58
N VAL A 130 9.93 2.44 -1.28
CA VAL A 130 8.90 1.96 -0.35
C VAL A 130 8.31 3.14 0.41
N THR A 131 6.99 3.27 0.44
CA THR A 131 6.28 4.27 1.25
C THR A 131 6.17 3.82 2.70
N THR A 132 5.85 4.75 3.60
CA THR A 132 5.68 4.45 5.04
C THR A 132 4.61 3.41 5.34
N ASP A 133 3.58 3.30 4.50
CA ASP A 133 2.50 2.32 4.62
C ASP A 133 2.71 1.05 3.77
N GLY A 134 3.88 0.92 3.14
CA GLY A 134 4.36 -0.33 2.56
C GLY A 134 3.99 -0.56 1.10
N PHE A 135 3.44 0.44 0.41
CA PHE A 135 3.39 0.42 -1.05
C PHE A 135 4.82 0.44 -1.61
N GLN A 136 5.07 -0.35 -2.66
CA GLN A 136 6.38 -0.43 -3.30
C GLN A 136 6.27 -0.24 -4.80
N VAL A 137 7.23 0.47 -5.37
CA VAL A 137 7.53 0.49 -6.80
C VAL A 137 8.99 0.10 -6.99
N GLY A 138 9.27 -0.79 -7.92
CA GLY A 138 10.64 -1.21 -8.16
C GLY A 138 10.80 -1.92 -9.50
N TYR A 139 12.05 -2.28 -9.76
CA TYR A 139 12.41 -3.21 -10.82
C TYR A 139 13.39 -4.23 -10.27
N PHE A 140 13.45 -5.36 -10.96
CA PHE A 140 14.53 -6.31 -10.79
C PHE A 140 15.06 -6.76 -12.14
N ILE A 141 16.32 -7.16 -12.16
CA ILE A 141 16.98 -7.76 -13.31
C ILE A 141 17.22 -9.22 -12.96
N SER A 142 16.77 -10.10 -13.85
CA SER A 142 17.02 -11.53 -13.75
C SER A 142 17.10 -12.11 -15.15
N ASN A 143 18.08 -12.98 -15.39
CA ASN A 143 18.36 -13.55 -16.71
C ASN A 143 18.55 -12.45 -17.79
N GLY A 144 19.21 -11.35 -17.43
CA GLY A 144 19.47 -10.21 -18.33
C GLY A 144 18.24 -9.38 -18.72
N ALA A 145 17.07 -9.62 -18.10
CA ALA A 145 15.85 -8.88 -18.39
C ALA A 145 15.39 -8.05 -17.20
N THR A 146 15.19 -6.75 -17.43
CA THR A 146 14.59 -5.82 -16.46
C THR A 146 13.08 -6.03 -16.42
N LYS A 147 12.52 -6.22 -15.22
CA LYS A 147 11.09 -6.39 -14.97
C LYS A 147 10.63 -5.40 -13.91
N TRP A 148 9.56 -4.67 -14.18
CA TRP A 148 8.99 -3.70 -13.25
C TRP A 148 7.86 -4.32 -12.44
N TYR A 149 7.68 -3.84 -11.22
CA TYR A 149 6.61 -4.30 -10.36
C TYR A 149 6.11 -3.23 -9.40
N LEU A 150 4.87 -3.42 -8.95
CA LEU A 150 4.26 -2.72 -7.82
C LEU A 150 3.84 -3.72 -6.77
N THR A 151 4.13 -3.48 -5.51
CA THR A 151 3.57 -4.23 -4.39
C THR A 151 2.56 -3.34 -3.68
N LEU A 152 1.29 -3.73 -3.71
CA LEU A 152 0.17 -2.86 -3.34
C LEU A 152 0.00 -2.66 -1.82
N GLU A 153 0.40 -3.66 -1.02
CA GLU A 153 0.32 -3.62 0.44
C GLU A 153 1.54 -4.30 1.07
N LYS A 154 1.87 -3.96 2.32
CA LYS A 154 2.99 -4.59 3.05
C LYS A 154 2.79 -6.09 3.29
N TYR A 155 1.55 -6.51 3.50
CA TYR A 155 1.17 -7.87 3.88
C TYR A 155 0.13 -8.42 2.91
N GLY A 156 0.00 -9.75 2.89
CA GLY A 156 -0.96 -10.45 2.03
C GLY A 156 -0.28 -11.20 0.89
N SER A 157 -0.95 -12.24 0.41
CA SER A 157 -0.59 -12.95 -0.81
C SER A 157 -1.22 -12.27 -2.03
N ASP A 158 -0.60 -12.38 -3.19
CA ASP A 158 -1.15 -11.88 -4.47
C ASP A 158 -1.34 -10.35 -4.54
N ASN A 159 -0.49 -9.60 -3.85
CA ASN A 159 -0.50 -8.12 -3.82
C ASN A 159 0.48 -7.47 -4.83
N THR A 160 1.20 -8.25 -5.63
CA THR A 160 2.15 -7.73 -6.63
C THR A 160 1.50 -7.64 -8.00
N LEU A 161 1.78 -6.55 -8.72
CA LEU A 161 1.52 -6.34 -10.13
C LEU A 161 2.85 -6.29 -10.87
N PHE A 162 2.99 -7.07 -11.94
CA PHE A 162 4.13 -6.95 -12.86
C PHE A 162 3.76 -6.03 -14.03
N ILE A 163 4.68 -5.17 -14.41
CA ILE A 163 4.47 -4.13 -15.41
C ILE A 163 5.63 -4.18 -16.40
N ASP A 164 5.32 -3.95 -17.68
CA ASP A 164 6.30 -4.13 -18.75
C ASP A 164 7.39 -3.06 -18.70
N THR A 165 7.05 -1.81 -18.40
CA THR A 165 8.00 -0.70 -18.36
C THR A 165 7.70 0.30 -17.25
N GLY A 166 8.74 0.99 -16.79
CA GLY A 166 8.60 2.11 -15.84
C GLY A 166 7.83 3.30 -16.41
N ASP A 167 7.78 3.45 -17.74
CA ASP A 167 7.01 4.52 -18.41
C ASP A 167 5.50 4.39 -18.18
N ILE A 168 4.99 3.16 -18.20
CA ILE A 168 3.57 2.87 -17.91
C ILE A 168 3.22 3.34 -16.49
N ILE A 169 4.11 3.08 -15.53
CA ILE A 169 3.94 3.50 -14.13
C ILE A 169 4.01 5.02 -14.01
N GLU A 170 5.04 5.64 -14.58
CA GLU A 170 5.21 7.10 -14.52
C GLU A 170 4.00 7.84 -15.10
N THR A 171 3.48 7.35 -16.23
CA THR A 171 2.32 7.93 -16.91
C THR A 171 1.07 7.84 -16.03
N ALA A 172 0.72 6.64 -15.55
CA ALA A 172 -0.47 6.43 -14.72
C ALA A 172 -0.43 7.25 -13.42
N PHE A 173 0.75 7.34 -12.79
CA PHE A 173 0.92 8.10 -11.55
C PHE A 173 0.88 9.61 -11.78
N SER A 174 1.46 10.08 -12.89
CA SER A 174 1.42 11.50 -13.27
C SER A 174 -0.01 11.93 -13.63
N GLU A 175 -0.77 11.10 -14.35
CA GLU A 175 -2.19 11.34 -14.63
C GLU A 175 -3.02 11.42 -13.34
N ALA A 176 -2.78 10.52 -12.40
CA ALA A 176 -3.45 10.55 -11.09
C ALA A 176 -3.14 11.82 -10.31
N LYS A 177 -1.87 12.25 -10.30
CA LYS A 177 -1.47 13.52 -9.66
C LYS A 177 -2.18 14.70 -10.30
N THR A 178 -2.13 14.82 -11.63
CA THR A 178 -2.81 15.89 -12.37
C THR A 178 -4.30 15.90 -12.07
N LYS A 179 -4.94 14.72 -12.01
CA LYS A 179 -6.36 14.64 -11.68
C LYS A 179 -6.67 15.14 -10.26
N ILE A 180 -5.81 14.86 -9.29
CA ILE A 180 -5.96 15.39 -7.93
C ILE A 180 -5.78 16.92 -7.92
N ASP A 181 -4.81 17.45 -8.66
CA ASP A 181 -4.55 18.88 -8.78
C ASP A 181 -5.77 19.63 -9.36
N ASP A 182 -6.36 19.09 -10.43
CA ASP A 182 -7.57 19.65 -11.05
C ASP A 182 -8.73 19.70 -10.06
N ILE A 183 -8.94 18.60 -9.33
CA ILE A 183 -10.00 18.48 -8.35
C ILE A 183 -9.83 19.50 -7.21
N LYS A 184 -8.60 19.67 -6.70
CA LYS A 184 -8.30 20.63 -5.63
C LYS A 184 -8.56 22.06 -6.10
N THR A 185 -8.24 22.37 -7.35
CA THR A 185 -8.49 23.69 -7.95
C THR A 185 -9.98 23.97 -8.10
N GLN A 186 -10.78 22.99 -8.55
CA GLN A 186 -12.24 23.14 -8.70
C GLN A 186 -12.99 23.34 -7.37
N LEU A 187 -12.41 22.90 -6.24
CA LEU A 187 -12.99 23.01 -4.89
C LEU A 187 -12.51 24.25 -4.12
N SER A 188 -11.63 25.06 -4.71
CA SER A 188 -11.08 26.28 -4.09
C SER A 188 -11.85 27.55 -4.45
N PHE A 189 -13.01 27.41 -5.09
CA PHE A 189 -14.00 28.45 -5.39
C PHE A 189 -15.31 28.15 -4.67
#